data_AF-A0A5B7CUV3-F1
#
_entry.id   AF-A0A5B7CUV3-F1
#
_cell.length_a   1.000
_cell.length_b   1.000
_cell.length_c   1.000
_cell.angle_alpha   90.00
_cell.angle_beta   90.00
_cell.angle_gamma   90.00
#
_symmetry.space_group_name_H-M   'P 1'
#
loop_
_entity.id
_entity.type
_entity.pdbx_description
1 polymer ?
#
loop_
_entity_poly.entity_id
_entity_poly.type
_entity_poly.pdbx_seq_one_letter_code
_entity_poly.pdbx_strand_id
1 'polypeptide(L)'
;MLLQVPVYFTDAERRALLDAAITAGLNVLRLLNETTAVALCYGIYKQDLPAPEEKPRNVVFVDCGAANIQVCAVAFNKGKLKMLATAADSNLGGRDFDRLMAQHFANEFKSRYKIDASSNPRAWVRLCSEVEKLKKQMSANSTDLPINIECFMDDKDVSGKLNRTSVEEMSSHILRRVETTLQQCLSDSNLKVDDITSVEIVGGSTRVPSIKHLIEKVFKKIPSTTLNQDEAVARGCALQCAMLSPAFKVREFSITDVQPYSIQLVWQDESGQEADMEVFPKNHQVPFSKMLTFFRREPFTLQAQYTQPSIFPDPIIGHYTIENVNPGPEGECQKKMDTEKPPETPQPAKTVELPVKEVVKAHTPNDLNILVEREAQMVQADKLENERINAKNAVEEYVYDIRGKIHDELEKYISDADRDKLSIQLEDTENWLYEEGEDCKKQVYLDKLADLKKQGEPIKTRKRERDDLPRAFEILSGSVQLIRKAVDLFKQGDEKYNHLEAAQVEKVEKAIEEKQDWVDKHLGLVSSTALHNDLPVTASQVLSEKGTFEALVNPIMNKPKPKPKVEEPPPADKEGGKKAEGEQSNGPKVDEEQQQQQQPQQTPNNPPEPMDVD
;
A
#
# COMPACT_ATOMS: atom_id res chain seq x y z
N MET A 1 -2.99 -8.36 -5.91
CA MET A 1 -1.60 -7.88 -5.87
C MET A 1 -0.84 -8.46 -7.05
N LEU A 2 0.27 -7.83 -7.45
CA LEU A 2 1.23 -8.38 -8.40
C LEU A 2 2.59 -8.44 -7.73
N LEU A 3 3.31 -9.55 -7.88
CA LEU A 3 4.64 -9.73 -7.30
C LEU A 3 5.68 -9.77 -8.42
N GLN A 4 6.76 -9.01 -8.26
CA GLN A 4 7.95 -9.15 -9.10
C GLN A 4 8.73 -10.41 -8.75
N VAL A 5 9.39 -10.99 -9.74
CA VAL A 5 10.36 -12.06 -9.59
C VAL A 5 11.58 -11.82 -10.48
N PRO A 6 12.79 -12.20 -10.05
CA PRO A 6 13.94 -12.20 -10.93
C PRO A 6 13.68 -13.08 -12.15
N VAL A 7 14.17 -12.66 -13.31
CA VAL A 7 13.91 -13.36 -14.58
C VAL A 7 14.39 -14.81 -14.52
N TYR A 8 15.51 -15.06 -13.85
CA TYR A 8 16.11 -16.39 -13.71
C TYR A 8 15.39 -17.31 -12.71
N PHE A 9 14.31 -16.90 -12.05
CA PHE A 9 13.55 -17.81 -11.19
C PHE A 9 12.96 -18.96 -12.01
N THR A 10 13.22 -20.19 -11.55
CA THR A 10 12.62 -21.43 -12.05
C THR A 10 11.15 -21.53 -11.68
N ASP A 11 10.41 -22.42 -12.36
CA ASP A 11 9.02 -22.76 -12.02
C ASP A 11 8.84 -23.11 -10.53
N ALA A 12 9.78 -23.86 -9.95
CA ALA A 12 9.76 -24.22 -8.53
C ALA A 12 9.85 -22.99 -7.61
N GLU A 13 10.79 -22.08 -7.86
CA GLU A 13 10.95 -20.84 -7.08
C GLU A 13 9.74 -19.90 -7.26
N ARG A 14 9.17 -19.85 -8.46
CA ARG A 14 7.94 -19.09 -8.74
C ARG A 14 6.74 -19.65 -7.98
N ARG A 15 6.56 -20.97 -7.96
CA ARG A 15 5.51 -21.65 -7.18
C ARG A 15 5.70 -21.43 -5.68
N ALA A 16 6.93 -21.58 -5.18
CA ALA A 16 7.24 -21.31 -3.78
C ALA A 16 6.89 -19.87 -3.37
N LEU A 17 7.10 -18.88 -4.24
CA LEU A 17 6.67 -17.50 -3.98
C LEU A 17 5.15 -17.33 -3.98
N LEU A 18 4.42 -18.02 -4.86
CA LEU A 18 2.95 -18.05 -4.83
C LEU A 18 2.43 -18.70 -3.54
N ASP A 19 3.02 -19.81 -3.13
CA ASP A 19 2.68 -20.51 -1.87
C ASP A 19 2.96 -19.62 -0.66
N ALA A 20 4.08 -18.88 -0.65
CA ALA A 20 4.39 -17.90 0.38
C ALA A 20 3.35 -16.76 0.41
N ALA A 21 2.91 -16.28 -0.76
CA ALA A 21 1.90 -15.24 -0.84
C ALA A 21 0.52 -15.72 -0.35
N ILE A 22 0.15 -16.97 -0.67
CA ILE A 22 -1.07 -17.62 -0.13
C ILE A 22 -0.97 -17.73 1.39
N THR A 23 0.19 -18.14 1.91
CA THR A 23 0.47 -18.23 3.36
C THR A 23 0.28 -16.88 4.04
N ALA A 24 0.74 -15.79 3.41
CA ALA A 24 0.56 -14.42 3.88
C ALA A 24 -0.86 -13.84 3.65
N GLY A 25 -1.81 -14.62 3.13
CA GLY A 25 -3.18 -14.17 2.84
C GLY A 25 -3.28 -13.18 1.66
N LEU A 26 -2.29 -13.17 0.77
CA LEU A 26 -2.22 -12.25 -0.38
C LEU A 26 -2.76 -12.92 -1.65
N ASN A 27 -3.75 -12.31 -2.28
CA ASN A 27 -4.22 -12.73 -3.59
C ASN A 27 -3.30 -12.19 -4.71
N VAL A 28 -2.46 -13.06 -5.27
CA VAL A 28 -1.52 -12.75 -6.36
C VAL A 28 -2.19 -12.99 -7.71
N LEU A 29 -2.41 -11.91 -8.47
CA LEU A 29 -3.02 -11.97 -9.79
C LEU A 29 -2.07 -12.55 -10.85
N ARG A 30 -0.77 -12.25 -10.71
CA ARG A 30 0.29 -12.65 -11.63
C ARG A 30 1.66 -12.46 -10.98
N LEU A 31 2.63 -13.27 -11.37
CA LEU A 31 4.05 -12.98 -11.18
C LEU A 31 4.60 -12.26 -12.42
N LEU A 32 5.35 -11.19 -12.23
CA LEU A 32 5.95 -10.41 -13.31
C LEU A 32 7.47 -10.45 -13.20
N ASN A 33 8.17 -10.67 -14.31
CA ASN A 33 9.62 -10.56 -14.32
C ASN A 33 10.03 -9.11 -13.99
N GLU A 34 11.04 -8.93 -13.13
CA GLU A 34 11.57 -7.61 -12.76
C GLU A 34 11.97 -6.80 -14.00
N THR A 35 12.67 -7.42 -14.94
CA THR A 35 13.08 -6.83 -16.22
C THR A 35 11.89 -6.36 -17.06
N THR A 36 10.79 -7.11 -17.07
CA THR A 36 9.55 -6.76 -17.78
C THR A 36 8.81 -5.63 -17.07
N ALA A 37 8.82 -5.60 -15.74
CA ALA A 37 8.24 -4.51 -14.96
C ALA A 37 8.95 -3.17 -15.26
N VAL A 38 10.28 -3.16 -15.30
CA VAL A 38 11.09 -1.99 -15.67
C VAL A 38 10.78 -1.54 -17.10
N ALA A 39 10.73 -2.49 -18.04
CA ALA A 39 10.40 -2.21 -19.43
C ALA A 39 8.99 -1.62 -19.59
N LEU A 40 8.00 -2.11 -18.84
CA LEU A 40 6.64 -1.57 -18.82
C LEU A 40 6.61 -0.16 -18.26
N CYS A 41 7.30 0.07 -17.14
CA CYS A 41 7.42 1.39 -16.51
C CYS A 41 8.01 2.41 -17.51
N TYR A 42 9.02 2.01 -18.28
CA TYR A 42 9.56 2.84 -19.36
C TYR A 42 8.56 3.06 -20.50
N GLY A 43 8.04 1.98 -21.07
CA GLY A 43 7.27 2.02 -22.31
C GLY A 43 5.96 2.79 -22.19
N ILE A 44 5.28 2.71 -21.04
CA ILE A 44 3.95 3.33 -20.90
C ILE A 44 3.99 4.86 -20.85
N TYR A 45 5.07 5.42 -20.27
CA TYR A 45 5.22 6.88 -20.11
C TYR A 45 5.91 7.55 -21.30
N LYS A 46 6.63 6.80 -22.14
CA LYS A 46 7.26 7.35 -23.34
C LYS A 46 6.23 7.64 -24.43
N GLN A 47 6.15 8.92 -24.82
CA GLN A 47 5.17 9.41 -25.79
C GLN A 47 5.67 9.34 -27.24
N ASP A 48 6.99 9.32 -27.42
CA ASP A 48 7.70 9.41 -28.71
C ASP A 48 8.11 8.03 -29.26
N LEU A 49 7.44 6.96 -28.82
CA LEU A 49 7.71 5.61 -29.34
C LEU A 49 7.24 5.47 -30.80
N PRO A 50 7.99 4.75 -31.66
CA PRO A 50 7.63 4.54 -33.06
C PRO A 50 6.24 3.93 -33.23
N ALA A 51 5.58 4.20 -34.35
CA ALA A 51 4.30 3.57 -34.65
C ALA A 51 4.44 2.03 -34.74
N PRO A 52 3.35 1.25 -34.60
CA PRO A 52 3.41 -0.22 -34.69
C PRO A 52 4.01 -0.77 -35.98
N GLU A 53 3.88 -0.03 -37.09
CA GLU A 53 4.41 -0.41 -38.41
C GLU A 53 5.86 0.01 -38.65
N GLU A 54 6.43 0.85 -37.78
CA GLU A 54 7.79 1.36 -37.90
C GLU A 54 8.81 0.45 -37.21
N LYS A 55 10.10 0.59 -37.58
CA LYS A 55 11.19 -0.14 -36.93
C LYS A 55 11.13 0.16 -35.41
N PRO A 56 11.11 -0.89 -34.55
CA PRO A 56 11.01 -0.68 -33.13
C PRO A 56 12.23 0.06 -32.58
N ARG A 57 12.02 0.79 -31.49
CA ARG A 57 13.09 1.36 -30.69
C ARG A 57 13.64 0.29 -29.76
N ASN A 58 14.89 -0.13 -29.98
CA ASN A 58 15.54 -1.10 -29.12
C ASN A 58 16.21 -0.40 -27.93
N VAL A 59 15.84 -0.80 -26.72
CA VAL A 59 16.40 -0.29 -25.47
C VAL A 59 16.91 -1.47 -24.65
N VAL A 60 18.08 -1.32 -24.05
CA VAL A 60 18.62 -2.30 -23.11
C VAL A 60 18.42 -1.77 -21.70
N PHE A 61 17.94 -2.61 -20.78
CA PHE A 61 17.88 -2.29 -19.36
C PHE A 61 18.91 -3.11 -18.61
N VAL A 62 19.65 -2.47 -17.72
CA VAL A 62 20.60 -3.11 -16.80
C VAL A 62 20.13 -2.85 -15.38
N ASP A 63 19.72 -3.91 -14.69
CA ASP A 63 19.38 -3.90 -13.27
C ASP A 63 20.51 -4.55 -12.48
N CYS A 64 21.19 -3.78 -11.62
CA CYS A 64 22.16 -4.33 -10.68
C CYS A 64 21.76 -3.98 -9.26
N GLY A 65 21.18 -4.97 -8.57
CA GLY A 65 20.68 -4.84 -7.22
C GLY A 65 21.72 -5.19 -6.16
N ALA A 66 21.25 -5.60 -4.99
CA ALA A 66 22.11 -6.01 -3.89
C ALA A 66 22.73 -7.40 -4.11
N ALA A 67 22.02 -8.34 -4.73
CA ALA A 67 22.43 -9.74 -4.80
C ALA A 67 22.56 -10.31 -6.23
N ASN A 68 22.01 -9.64 -7.23
CA ASN A 68 21.99 -10.10 -8.62
C ASN A 68 22.15 -8.94 -9.60
N ILE A 69 22.48 -9.31 -10.84
CA ILE A 69 22.44 -8.44 -12.01
C ILE A 69 21.61 -9.11 -13.09
N GLN A 70 20.73 -8.33 -13.70
CA GLN A 70 19.83 -8.76 -14.78
C GLN A 70 19.91 -7.74 -15.92
N VAL A 71 19.97 -8.24 -17.14
CA VAL A 71 20.06 -7.41 -18.35
C VAL A 71 19.00 -7.91 -19.32
N CYS A 72 18.22 -6.99 -19.88
CA CYS A 72 17.26 -7.34 -20.93
C CYS A 72 17.34 -6.38 -22.11
N ALA A 73 17.15 -6.93 -23.31
CA ALA A 73 17.00 -6.17 -24.54
C ALA A 73 15.51 -6.17 -24.94
N VAL A 74 14.96 -5.00 -25.23
CA VAL A 74 13.53 -4.81 -25.45
C VAL A 74 13.28 -3.96 -26.69
N ALA A 75 12.37 -4.41 -27.54
CA ALA A 75 11.85 -3.67 -28.69
C ALA A 75 10.55 -2.97 -28.31
N PHE A 76 10.49 -1.64 -28.51
CA PHE A 76 9.31 -0.83 -28.25
C PHE A 76 8.69 -0.26 -29.52
N ASN A 77 7.36 -0.36 -29.59
CA ASN A 77 6.50 0.44 -30.46
C ASN A 77 5.42 1.11 -29.58
N LYS A 78 4.67 2.06 -30.13
CA LYS A 78 3.59 2.74 -29.43
C LYS A 78 2.54 1.74 -28.93
N GLY A 79 2.38 1.65 -27.61
CA GLY A 79 1.43 0.74 -26.96
C GLY A 79 1.86 -0.73 -26.93
N LYS A 80 3.12 -1.06 -27.25
CA LYS A 80 3.61 -2.45 -27.23
C LYS A 80 5.09 -2.53 -26.84
N LEU A 81 5.41 -3.48 -25.97
CA LEU A 81 6.79 -3.92 -25.74
C LEU A 81 6.94 -5.40 -26.11
N LYS A 82 8.12 -5.74 -26.61
CA LYS A 82 8.54 -7.12 -26.87
C LYS A 82 9.92 -7.35 -26.31
N MET A 83 10.03 -8.26 -25.34
CA MET A 83 11.30 -8.72 -24.82
C MET A 83 12.00 -9.53 -25.92
N LEU A 84 13.29 -9.25 -26.16
CA LEU A 84 14.10 -9.91 -27.19
C LEU A 84 15.00 -10.97 -26.57
N ALA A 85 15.70 -10.60 -25.49
CA ALA A 85 16.58 -11.49 -24.76
C ALA A 85 16.76 -11.02 -23.33
N THR A 86 17.09 -11.97 -22.47
CA THR A 86 17.41 -11.74 -21.07
C THR A 86 18.69 -12.51 -20.71
N ALA A 87 19.53 -11.90 -19.88
CA ALA A 87 20.68 -12.54 -19.26
C ALA A 87 20.77 -12.10 -17.81
N ALA A 88 21.27 -12.98 -16.94
CA ALA A 88 21.39 -12.67 -15.52
C ALA A 88 22.56 -13.41 -14.88
N ASP A 89 23.06 -12.85 -13.78
CA ASP A 89 23.88 -13.56 -12.80
C ASP A 89 23.20 -13.40 -11.44
N SER A 90 22.71 -14.51 -10.89
CA SER A 90 21.88 -14.56 -9.68
C SER A 90 22.64 -14.35 -8.39
N ASN A 91 23.98 -14.37 -8.45
CA ASN A 91 24.86 -14.28 -7.29
C ASN A 91 25.97 -13.26 -7.56
N LEU A 92 25.55 -12.07 -7.98
CA LEU A 92 26.43 -10.97 -8.37
C LEU A 92 25.72 -9.63 -8.18
N GLY A 93 26.03 -8.91 -7.11
CA GLY A 93 25.48 -7.58 -6.86
C GLY A 93 26.29 -6.78 -5.86
N GLY A 94 25.66 -5.76 -5.28
CA GLY A 94 26.28 -4.84 -4.33
C GLY A 94 26.89 -5.52 -3.10
N ARG A 95 26.29 -6.63 -2.64
CA ARG A 95 26.74 -7.40 -1.47
C ARG A 95 28.10 -8.05 -1.66
N ASP A 96 28.45 -8.37 -2.91
CA ASP A 96 29.72 -9.02 -3.22
C ASP A 96 30.88 -8.02 -3.07
N PHE A 97 30.65 -6.76 -3.45
CA PHE A 97 31.58 -5.66 -3.15
C PHE A 97 31.70 -5.43 -1.64
N ASP A 98 30.57 -5.38 -0.93
CA ASP A 98 30.55 -5.18 0.52
C ASP A 98 31.32 -6.29 1.24
N ARG A 99 31.14 -7.55 0.82
CA ARG A 99 31.84 -8.70 1.39
C ARG A 99 33.35 -8.63 1.17
N LEU A 100 33.81 -8.24 -0.03
CA LEU A 100 35.23 -8.10 -0.31
C LEU A 100 35.87 -6.99 0.53
N MET A 101 35.22 -5.84 0.62
CA MET A 101 35.68 -4.72 1.44
C MET A 101 35.69 -5.08 2.94
N ALA A 102 34.66 -5.78 3.43
CA ALA A 102 34.62 -6.27 4.82
C ALA A 102 35.73 -7.30 5.10
N GLN A 103 36.02 -8.21 4.16
CA GLN A 103 37.14 -9.15 4.28
C GLN A 103 38.49 -8.43 4.29
N HIS A 104 38.66 -7.40 3.46
CA HIS A 104 39.86 -6.56 3.46
C HIS A 104 40.10 -5.94 4.84
N PHE A 105 39.10 -5.24 5.40
CA PHE A 105 39.22 -4.63 6.72
C PHE A 105 39.33 -5.65 7.85
N ALA A 106 38.66 -6.81 7.77
CA ALA A 106 38.81 -7.87 8.76
C ALA A 106 40.26 -8.38 8.83
N ASN A 107 40.90 -8.59 7.68
CA ASN A 107 42.31 -8.99 7.60
C ASN A 107 43.25 -7.89 8.11
N GLU A 108 42.95 -6.63 7.77
CA GLU A 108 43.69 -5.47 8.28
C GLU A 108 43.58 -5.39 9.81
N PHE A 109 42.38 -5.51 10.37
CA PHE A 109 42.13 -5.38 11.80
C PHE A 109 42.71 -6.56 12.60
N LYS A 110 42.70 -7.76 12.03
CA LYS A 110 43.40 -8.92 12.58
C LYS A 110 44.91 -8.70 12.65
N SER A 111 45.47 -8.02 11.66
CA SER A 111 46.91 -7.74 11.60
C SER A 111 47.31 -6.61 12.57
N ARG A 112 46.59 -5.47 12.52
CA ARG A 112 46.90 -4.24 13.26
C ARG A 112 46.41 -4.25 14.71
N TYR A 113 45.17 -4.66 14.94
CA TYR A 113 44.50 -4.57 16.26
C TYR A 113 44.44 -5.93 16.99
N LYS A 114 44.85 -7.02 16.30
CA LYS A 114 44.73 -8.41 16.78
C LYS A 114 43.28 -8.83 17.08
N ILE A 115 42.33 -8.26 16.33
CA ILE A 115 40.89 -8.52 16.44
C ILE A 115 40.44 -9.28 15.20
N ASP A 116 39.71 -10.38 15.39
CA ASP A 116 39.11 -11.12 14.28
C ASP A 116 37.61 -10.81 14.18
N ALA A 117 37.23 -9.92 13.26
CA ALA A 117 35.83 -9.58 13.04
C ALA A 117 34.97 -10.79 12.61
N SER A 118 35.59 -11.82 12.00
CA SER A 118 34.87 -12.99 11.50
C SER A 118 34.48 -13.98 12.59
N SER A 119 35.12 -13.90 13.77
CA SER A 119 34.78 -14.77 14.91
C SER A 119 33.55 -14.30 15.69
N ASN A 120 33.14 -13.05 15.53
CA ASN A 120 32.02 -12.45 16.23
C ASN A 120 30.92 -11.97 15.25
N PRO A 121 29.74 -12.61 15.22
CA PRO A 121 28.65 -12.24 14.30
C PRO A 121 28.20 -10.78 14.42
N ARG A 122 28.18 -10.21 15.64
CA ARG A 122 27.80 -8.81 15.87
C ARG A 122 28.82 -7.85 15.26
N ALA A 123 30.11 -8.13 15.45
CA ALA A 123 31.20 -7.33 14.87
C ALA A 123 31.19 -7.42 13.34
N TRP A 124 30.96 -8.62 12.78
CA TRP A 124 30.86 -8.82 11.34
C TRP A 124 29.73 -8.01 10.70
N VAL A 125 28.52 -8.06 11.26
CA VAL A 125 27.37 -7.29 10.76
C VAL A 125 27.62 -5.79 10.84
N ARG A 126 28.24 -5.33 11.94
CA ARG A 126 28.61 -3.91 12.11
C ARG A 126 29.64 -3.47 11.07
N LEU A 127 30.66 -4.30 10.80
CA LEU A 127 31.66 -4.04 9.76
C LEU A 127 31.03 -3.98 8.37
N CYS A 128 30.17 -4.94 8.02
CA CYS A 128 29.45 -4.94 6.74
C CYS A 128 28.60 -3.67 6.56
N SER A 129 27.94 -3.21 7.62
CA SER A 129 27.11 -2.00 7.58
C SER A 129 27.95 -0.73 7.33
N GLU A 130 29.11 -0.62 7.99
CA GLU A 130 30.01 0.53 7.79
C GLU A 130 30.70 0.50 6.42
N VAL A 131 31.04 -0.69 5.94
CA VAL A 131 31.59 -0.89 4.59
C VAL A 131 30.57 -0.53 3.51
N GLU A 132 29.29 -0.86 3.69
CA GLU A 132 28.25 -0.49 2.73
C GLU A 132 28.12 1.04 2.62
N LYS A 133 28.16 1.76 3.75
CA LYS A 133 28.20 3.23 3.77
C LYS A 133 29.43 3.76 3.05
N LEU A 134 30.60 3.19 3.32
CA LEU A 134 31.85 3.55 2.67
C LEU A 134 31.78 3.35 1.15
N LYS A 135 31.25 2.21 0.67
CA LYS A 135 31.03 1.92 -0.77
C LYS A 135 30.13 2.97 -1.43
N LYS A 136 29.04 3.35 -0.76
CA LYS A 136 28.13 4.40 -1.23
C LYS A 136 28.84 5.75 -1.36
N GLN A 137 29.63 6.14 -0.36
CA GLN A 137 30.44 7.37 -0.43
C GLN A 137 31.49 7.31 -1.55
N MET A 138 32.13 6.15 -1.75
CA MET A 138 33.10 5.93 -2.84
C MET A 138 32.49 6.05 -4.23
N SER A 139 31.18 5.88 -4.38
CA SER A 139 30.50 6.07 -5.68
C SER A 139 30.49 7.55 -6.08
N ALA A 140 30.51 8.48 -5.10
CA ALA A 140 30.61 9.92 -5.33
C ALA A 140 32.06 10.43 -5.29
N ASN A 141 32.87 9.94 -4.35
CA ASN A 141 34.24 10.40 -4.13
C ASN A 141 35.27 9.31 -4.46
N SER A 142 36.36 9.64 -5.17
CA SER A 142 37.43 8.70 -5.53
C SER A 142 38.63 8.71 -4.58
N THR A 143 38.71 9.63 -3.63
CA THR A 143 39.84 9.75 -2.70
C THR A 143 39.85 8.65 -1.64
N ASP A 144 40.92 8.60 -0.83
CA ASP A 144 40.93 7.83 0.41
C ASP A 144 39.77 8.30 1.31
N LEU A 145 38.89 7.37 1.66
CA LEU A 145 37.78 7.59 2.58
C LEU A 145 38.01 6.77 3.86
N PRO A 146 37.82 7.38 5.04
CA PRO A 146 38.05 6.70 6.31
C PRO A 146 36.88 5.79 6.68
N ILE A 147 37.17 4.72 7.40
CA ILE A 147 36.20 3.93 8.17
C ILE A 147 36.65 3.93 9.63
N ASN A 148 35.77 4.39 10.52
CA ASN A 148 36.04 4.45 11.95
C ASN A 148 34.89 3.77 12.68
N ILE A 149 35.19 2.78 13.51
CA ILE A 149 34.18 2.04 14.27
C ILE A 149 34.62 1.99 15.74
N GLU A 150 33.87 2.69 16.58
CA GLU A 150 34.11 2.78 18.03
C GLU A 150 33.60 1.54 18.76
N CYS A 151 34.32 1.08 19.79
CA CYS A 151 33.99 -0.11 20.58
C CYS A 151 33.64 -1.30 19.66
N PHE A 152 34.50 -1.59 18.69
CA PHE A 152 34.22 -2.57 17.65
C PHE A 152 34.23 -4.01 18.20
N MET A 153 35.27 -4.35 18.97
CA MET A 153 35.40 -5.61 19.67
C MET A 153 36.41 -5.45 20.82
N ASP A 154 36.20 -6.13 21.95
CA ASP A 154 37.08 -6.06 23.13
C ASP A 154 37.38 -4.62 23.59
N ASP A 155 36.37 -3.74 23.53
CA ASP A 155 36.47 -2.31 23.84
C ASP A 155 37.55 -1.55 23.04
N LYS A 156 37.90 -2.06 21.86
CA LYS A 156 38.85 -1.43 20.94
C LYS A 156 38.16 -0.74 19.79
N ASP A 157 38.65 0.45 19.48
CA ASP A 157 38.28 1.19 18.28
C ASP A 157 39.13 0.72 17.10
N VAL A 158 38.52 0.66 15.92
CA VAL A 158 39.22 0.35 14.67
C VAL A 158 39.09 1.51 13.70
N SER A 159 40.20 1.80 13.01
CA SER A 159 40.26 2.81 11.97
C SER A 159 40.99 2.27 10.74
N GLY A 160 40.45 2.56 9.57
CA GLY A 160 41.02 2.20 8.29
C GLY A 160 40.73 3.28 7.25
N LYS A 161 41.30 3.12 6.07
CA LYS A 161 40.97 3.95 4.92
C LYS A 161 41.02 3.11 3.66
N LEU A 162 40.18 3.46 2.70
CA LEU A 162 40.16 2.79 1.40
C LEU A 162 39.74 3.79 0.34
N ASN A 163 40.20 3.62 -0.89
CA ASN A 163 39.81 4.45 -2.03
C ASN A 163 39.15 3.60 -3.12
N ARG A 164 38.54 4.29 -4.09
CA ARG A 164 37.83 3.65 -5.21
C ARG A 164 38.75 2.74 -6.03
N THR A 165 39.94 3.20 -6.37
CA THR A 165 40.88 2.44 -7.22
C THR A 165 41.25 1.10 -6.59
N SER A 166 41.52 1.07 -5.28
CA SER A 166 41.79 -0.17 -4.56
C SER A 166 40.59 -1.13 -4.56
N VAL A 167 39.36 -0.61 -4.41
CA VAL A 167 38.15 -1.45 -4.51
C VAL A 167 37.98 -2.03 -5.91
N GLU A 168 38.22 -1.23 -6.96
CA GLU A 168 38.13 -1.68 -8.36
C GLU A 168 39.16 -2.79 -8.67
N GLU A 169 40.38 -2.67 -8.17
CA GLU A 169 41.41 -3.69 -8.32
C GLU A 169 41.03 -4.99 -7.61
N MET A 170 40.59 -4.91 -6.34
CA MET A 170 40.16 -6.06 -5.55
C MET A 170 38.91 -6.75 -6.13
N SER A 171 38.01 -5.98 -6.73
CA SER A 171 36.75 -6.45 -7.32
C SER A 171 36.85 -6.79 -8.82
N SER A 172 38.06 -6.84 -9.40
CA SER A 172 38.28 -7.13 -10.82
C SER A 172 37.59 -8.41 -11.33
N HIS A 173 37.54 -9.46 -10.51
CA HIS A 173 36.84 -10.72 -10.85
C HIS A 173 35.31 -10.58 -10.85
N ILE A 174 34.74 -9.76 -9.96
CA ILE A 174 33.31 -9.39 -9.94
C ILE A 174 32.98 -8.57 -11.20
N LEU A 175 33.78 -7.55 -11.49
CA LEU A 175 33.62 -6.69 -12.67
C LEU A 175 33.69 -7.49 -13.98
N ARG A 176 34.55 -8.51 -14.06
CA ARG A 176 34.59 -9.42 -15.22
C ARG A 176 33.28 -10.19 -15.39
N ARG A 177 32.67 -10.69 -14.31
CA ARG A 177 31.36 -11.37 -14.38
C ARG A 177 30.26 -10.42 -14.84
N VAL A 178 30.27 -9.17 -14.36
CA VAL A 178 29.34 -8.12 -14.83
C VAL A 178 29.49 -7.93 -16.34
N GLU A 179 30.71 -7.79 -16.84
CA GLU A 179 30.99 -7.68 -18.27
C GLU A 179 30.45 -8.88 -19.07
N THR A 180 30.66 -10.10 -18.58
CA THR A 180 30.14 -11.33 -19.21
C THR A 180 28.61 -11.30 -19.32
N THR A 181 27.89 -10.91 -18.26
CA THR A 181 26.42 -10.85 -18.30
C THR A 181 25.91 -9.81 -19.31
N LEU A 182 26.56 -8.65 -19.41
CA LEU A 182 26.23 -7.62 -20.39
C LEU A 182 26.45 -8.11 -21.82
N GLN A 183 27.59 -8.77 -22.09
CA GLN A 183 27.92 -9.35 -23.38
C GLN A 183 26.96 -10.48 -23.77
N GLN A 184 26.57 -11.33 -22.81
CA GLN A 184 25.63 -12.42 -23.04
C GLN A 184 24.28 -11.89 -23.52
N CYS A 185 23.75 -10.83 -22.90
CA CYS A 185 22.48 -10.24 -23.33
C CYS A 185 22.56 -9.67 -24.76
N LEU A 186 23.67 -8.98 -25.08
CA LEU A 186 23.89 -8.44 -26.43
C LEU A 186 23.91 -9.57 -27.47
N SER A 187 24.65 -10.65 -27.21
CA SER A 187 24.71 -11.82 -28.08
C SER A 187 23.33 -12.48 -28.24
N ASP A 188 22.63 -12.75 -27.14
CA ASP A 188 21.33 -13.44 -27.15
C ASP A 188 20.23 -12.62 -27.82
N SER A 189 20.35 -11.29 -27.82
CA SER A 189 19.38 -10.38 -28.45
C SER A 189 19.44 -10.39 -29.99
N ASN A 190 20.53 -10.92 -30.58
CA ASN A 190 20.84 -10.80 -32.00
C ASN A 190 20.85 -9.36 -32.53
N LEU A 191 21.02 -8.36 -31.66
CA LEU A 191 21.15 -6.96 -32.04
C LEU A 191 22.61 -6.60 -32.28
N LYS A 192 22.85 -5.70 -33.23
CA LYS A 192 24.13 -5.00 -33.31
C LYS A 192 24.11 -3.83 -32.33
N VAL A 193 25.29 -3.40 -31.89
CA VAL A 193 25.45 -2.25 -31.00
C VAL A 193 24.80 -0.98 -31.58
N ASP A 194 24.86 -0.81 -32.91
CA ASP A 194 24.26 0.31 -33.61
C ASP A 194 22.72 0.27 -33.66
N ASP A 195 22.11 -0.92 -33.50
CA ASP A 195 20.65 -1.06 -33.44
C ASP A 195 20.07 -0.64 -32.08
N ILE A 196 20.92 -0.47 -31.05
CA ILE A 196 20.52 -0.07 -29.71
C ILE A 196 20.39 1.46 -29.66
N THR A 197 19.22 1.93 -29.27
CA THR A 197 18.93 3.36 -29.16
C THR A 197 19.48 3.95 -27.87
N SER A 198 19.17 3.31 -26.73
CA SER A 198 19.63 3.73 -25.41
C SER A 198 19.80 2.53 -24.48
N VAL A 199 20.59 2.74 -23.42
CA VAL A 199 20.75 1.78 -22.32
C VAL A 199 20.27 2.48 -21.05
N GLU A 200 19.22 1.97 -20.42
CA GLU A 200 18.70 2.50 -19.16
C GLU A 200 19.20 1.65 -17.98
N ILE A 201 19.57 2.31 -16.88
CA ILE A 201 20.07 1.63 -15.67
C ILE A 201 19.09 1.76 -14.51
N VAL A 202 18.91 0.67 -13.77
CA VAL A 202 18.12 0.59 -12.54
C VAL A 202 18.87 -0.27 -11.50
N GLY A 203 18.43 -0.23 -10.24
CA GLY A 203 19.06 -0.98 -9.16
C GLY A 203 20.23 -0.25 -8.50
N GLY A 204 20.33 -0.40 -7.18
CA GLY A 204 21.26 0.31 -6.30
C GLY A 204 22.72 0.32 -6.74
N SER A 205 23.21 -0.83 -7.22
CA SER A 205 24.62 -1.04 -7.51
C SER A 205 25.05 -0.46 -8.85
N THR A 206 24.13 -0.12 -9.76
CA THR A 206 24.47 0.59 -11.01
C THR A 206 25.04 1.99 -10.77
N ARG A 207 24.94 2.52 -9.55
CA ARG A 207 25.58 3.77 -9.12
C ARG A 207 27.11 3.66 -9.02
N VAL A 208 27.67 2.45 -8.92
CA VAL A 208 29.12 2.20 -8.93
C VAL A 208 29.72 2.62 -10.28
N PRO A 209 30.70 3.55 -10.31
CA PRO A 209 31.24 4.10 -11.56
C PRO A 209 31.82 3.06 -12.52
N SER A 210 32.50 2.04 -12.02
CA SER A 210 33.10 0.98 -12.84
C SER A 210 32.04 0.13 -13.55
N ILE A 211 30.86 -0.07 -12.95
CA ILE A 211 29.74 -0.74 -13.61
C ILE A 211 29.22 0.13 -14.77
N LYS A 212 29.07 1.44 -14.58
CA LYS A 212 28.69 2.37 -15.66
C LYS A 212 29.70 2.33 -16.81
N HIS A 213 30.99 2.32 -16.49
CA HIS A 213 32.04 2.22 -17.50
C HIS A 213 32.00 0.90 -18.27
N LEU A 214 31.69 -0.23 -17.62
CA LEU A 214 31.49 -1.50 -18.31
C LEU A 214 30.29 -1.48 -19.27
N ILE A 215 29.19 -0.83 -18.87
CA ILE A 215 28.02 -0.63 -19.73
C ILE A 215 28.40 0.18 -20.97
N GLU A 216 29.14 1.29 -20.80
CA GLU A 216 29.66 2.09 -21.92
C GLU A 216 30.62 1.29 -22.81
N LYS A 217 31.49 0.49 -22.20
CA LYS A 217 32.45 -0.36 -22.92
C LYS A 217 31.76 -1.38 -23.81
N VAL A 218 30.72 -2.06 -23.30
CA VAL A 218 30.01 -3.14 -24.00
C VAL A 218 29.04 -2.58 -25.04
N PHE A 219 28.18 -1.63 -24.66
CA PHE A 219 27.11 -1.15 -25.53
C PHE A 219 27.48 0.11 -26.32
N LYS A 220 28.65 0.73 -26.08
CA LYS A 220 29.06 1.98 -26.74
C LYS A 220 28.02 3.12 -26.62
N LYS A 221 27.22 3.09 -25.55
CA LYS A 221 26.21 4.09 -25.20
C LYS A 221 26.43 4.54 -23.76
N ILE A 222 26.18 5.83 -23.51
CA ILE A 222 26.18 6.38 -22.16
C ILE A 222 24.91 5.88 -21.42
N PRO A 223 25.03 5.31 -20.21
CA PRO A 223 23.90 4.89 -19.41
C PRO A 223 22.93 6.05 -19.14
N SER A 224 21.67 5.82 -19.46
CA SER A 224 20.56 6.75 -19.24
C SER A 224 19.88 6.45 -17.91
N THR A 225 19.44 7.52 -17.23
CA THR A 225 18.78 7.45 -15.92
C THR A 225 17.41 8.12 -15.99
N THR A 226 16.66 7.87 -17.07
CA THR A 226 15.33 8.49 -17.23
C THR A 226 14.29 7.88 -16.30
N LEU A 227 14.54 6.65 -15.84
CA LEU A 227 13.78 5.97 -14.80
C LEU A 227 14.35 6.26 -13.41
N ASN A 228 13.46 6.27 -12.41
CA ASN A 228 13.89 6.18 -11.02
C ASN A 228 14.49 4.79 -10.77
N GLN A 229 15.76 4.74 -10.37
CA GLN A 229 16.53 3.49 -10.24
C GLN A 229 16.01 2.56 -9.15
N ASP A 230 15.32 3.08 -8.12
CA ASP A 230 14.89 2.31 -6.97
C ASP A 230 13.40 1.92 -7.06
N GLU A 231 12.60 2.69 -7.80
CA GLU A 231 11.14 2.53 -7.86
C GLU A 231 10.63 1.92 -9.17
N ALA A 232 11.44 1.86 -10.23
CA ALA A 232 10.98 1.48 -11.58
C ALA A 232 10.28 0.11 -11.61
N VAL A 233 10.84 -0.88 -10.91
CA VAL A 233 10.27 -2.24 -10.81
C VAL A 233 8.89 -2.20 -10.14
N ALA A 234 8.79 -1.59 -8.96
CA ALA A 234 7.54 -1.52 -8.20
C ALA A 234 6.44 -0.74 -8.95
N ARG A 235 6.81 0.37 -9.61
CA ARG A 235 5.89 1.14 -10.47
C ARG A 235 5.39 0.30 -11.65
N GLY A 236 6.27 -0.46 -12.30
CA GLY A 236 5.90 -1.40 -13.35
C GLY A 236 4.90 -2.46 -12.87
N CYS A 237 5.14 -3.05 -11.71
CA CYS A 237 4.22 -4.02 -11.09
C CYS A 237 2.86 -3.40 -10.76
N ALA A 238 2.84 -2.18 -10.22
CA ALA A 238 1.60 -1.46 -9.92
C ALA A 238 0.79 -1.17 -11.20
N LEU A 239 1.45 -0.76 -12.29
CA LEU A 239 0.83 -0.54 -13.59
C LEU A 239 0.22 -1.83 -14.15
N GLN A 240 0.97 -2.93 -14.11
CA GLN A 240 0.47 -4.22 -14.56
C GLN A 240 -0.68 -4.73 -13.68
N CYS A 241 -0.65 -4.47 -12.37
CA CYS A 241 -1.75 -4.78 -11.47
C CYS A 241 -3.01 -3.96 -11.81
N ALA A 242 -2.84 -2.68 -12.17
CA ALA A 242 -3.95 -1.83 -12.61
C ALA A 242 -4.52 -2.28 -13.96
N MET A 243 -3.68 -2.75 -14.89
CA MET A 243 -4.11 -3.34 -16.17
C MET A 243 -4.94 -4.61 -16.02
N LEU A 244 -4.66 -5.42 -15.00
CA LEU A 244 -5.42 -6.64 -14.70
C LEU A 244 -6.69 -6.37 -13.88
N SER A 245 -6.82 -5.19 -13.28
CA SER A 245 -7.96 -4.85 -12.43
C SER A 245 -9.14 -4.37 -13.27
N PRO A 246 -10.35 -4.95 -13.10
CA PRO A 246 -11.54 -4.47 -13.80
C PRO A 246 -12.00 -3.09 -13.30
N ALA A 247 -11.53 -2.64 -12.14
CA ALA A 247 -11.94 -1.38 -11.52
C ALA A 247 -11.29 -0.14 -12.14
N PHE A 248 -10.15 -0.28 -12.83
CA PHE A 248 -9.39 0.84 -13.37
C PHE A 248 -9.32 0.75 -14.90
N LYS A 249 -9.61 1.86 -15.58
CA LYS A 249 -9.35 1.99 -17.02
C LYS A 249 -7.99 2.62 -17.23
N VAL A 250 -7.02 1.80 -17.61
CA VAL A 250 -5.65 2.23 -17.94
C VAL A 250 -5.43 2.22 -19.45
N ARG A 251 -4.36 2.90 -19.89
CA ARG A 251 -3.96 2.89 -21.31
C ARG A 251 -3.61 1.46 -21.72
N GLU A 252 -4.18 1.00 -22.83
CA GLU A 252 -3.84 -0.31 -23.39
C GLU A 252 -2.36 -0.37 -23.76
N PHE A 253 -1.68 -1.41 -23.27
CA PHE A 253 -0.28 -1.66 -23.54
C PHE A 253 -0.04 -3.16 -23.63
N SER A 254 0.40 -3.63 -24.80
CA SER A 254 0.68 -5.05 -25.03
C SER A 254 2.08 -5.41 -24.54
N ILE A 255 2.17 -6.50 -23.79
CA ILE A 255 3.43 -7.02 -23.26
C ILE A 255 3.65 -8.42 -23.85
N THR A 256 4.74 -8.60 -24.57
CA THR A 256 5.25 -9.92 -24.96
C THR A 256 6.56 -10.16 -24.24
N ASP A 257 6.56 -11.13 -23.31
CA ASP A 257 7.73 -11.47 -22.51
C ASP A 257 8.47 -12.67 -23.14
N VAL A 258 9.56 -13.13 -22.53
CA VAL A 258 10.34 -14.29 -22.96
C VAL A 258 10.54 -15.30 -21.84
N GLN A 259 10.59 -16.57 -22.22
CA GLN A 259 10.96 -17.69 -21.35
C GLN A 259 12.49 -17.81 -21.32
N PRO A 260 13.17 -17.57 -20.18
CA PRO A 260 14.63 -17.45 -20.12
C PRO A 260 15.35 -18.80 -20.24
N TYR A 261 14.66 -19.92 -20.02
CA TYR A 261 15.21 -21.26 -20.07
C TYR A 261 14.60 -22.07 -21.19
N SER A 262 15.41 -22.89 -21.87
CA SER A 262 14.87 -23.89 -22.79
C SER A 262 14.18 -25.02 -22.02
N ILE A 263 13.00 -25.42 -22.49
CA ILE A 263 12.14 -26.45 -21.90
C ILE A 263 12.00 -27.59 -22.90
N GLN A 264 12.33 -28.81 -22.45
CA GLN A 264 12.07 -30.04 -23.17
C GLN A 264 11.00 -30.87 -22.47
N LEU A 265 10.30 -31.68 -23.27
CA LEU A 265 9.47 -32.76 -22.78
C LEU A 265 10.18 -34.08 -23.03
N VAL A 266 10.11 -34.98 -22.05
CA VAL A 266 10.65 -36.34 -22.09
C VAL A 266 9.52 -37.31 -21.81
N TRP A 267 9.44 -38.41 -22.56
CA TRP A 267 8.42 -39.44 -22.41
C TRP A 267 8.92 -40.81 -22.90
N GLN A 268 8.22 -41.88 -22.52
CA GLN A 268 8.51 -43.22 -23.05
C GLN A 268 7.68 -43.49 -24.30
N ASP A 269 8.30 -43.83 -25.44
CA ASP A 269 7.64 -44.18 -26.70
C ASP A 269 6.91 -45.55 -26.64
N GLU A 270 6.23 -45.97 -27.72
CA GLU A 270 5.51 -47.26 -27.73
C GLU A 270 6.46 -48.47 -27.72
N SER A 271 7.74 -48.27 -28.02
CA SER A 271 8.80 -49.29 -27.95
C SER A 271 9.42 -49.38 -26.55
N GLY A 272 9.02 -48.51 -25.62
CA GLY A 272 9.58 -48.39 -24.28
C GLY A 272 10.90 -47.62 -24.22
N GLN A 273 11.32 -46.97 -25.32
CA GLN A 273 12.50 -46.12 -25.37
C GLN A 273 12.15 -44.69 -24.92
N GLU A 274 13.12 -44.02 -24.31
CA GLU A 274 12.98 -42.62 -23.92
C GLU A 274 13.10 -41.73 -25.17
N ALA A 275 12.09 -40.89 -25.38
CA ALA A 275 12.05 -39.89 -26.43
C ALA A 275 11.93 -38.50 -25.81
N ASP A 276 12.66 -37.55 -26.37
CA ASP A 276 12.69 -36.16 -25.91
C ASP A 276 12.46 -35.17 -27.07
N MET A 277 11.96 -33.99 -26.74
CA MET A 277 11.79 -32.91 -27.69
C MET A 277 11.85 -31.54 -27.00
N GLU A 278 12.69 -30.65 -27.53
CA GLU A 278 12.68 -29.24 -27.16
C GLU A 278 11.38 -28.58 -27.65
N VAL A 279 10.57 -28.14 -26.70
CA VAL A 279 9.26 -27.52 -26.98
C VAL A 279 9.41 -26.01 -27.09
N PHE A 280 10.14 -25.42 -26.14
CA PHE A 280 10.37 -23.99 -26.05
C PHE A 280 11.87 -23.73 -25.93
N PRO A 281 12.51 -23.12 -26.94
CA PRO A 281 13.92 -22.75 -26.86
C PRO A 281 14.16 -21.59 -25.88
N LYS A 282 15.42 -21.31 -25.58
CA LYS A 282 15.82 -20.16 -24.75
C LYS A 282 15.29 -18.85 -25.35
N ASN A 283 14.77 -17.97 -24.50
CA ASN A 283 14.13 -16.70 -24.86
C ASN A 283 12.90 -16.83 -25.79
N HIS A 284 12.21 -17.97 -25.79
CA HIS A 284 10.96 -18.12 -26.55
C HIS A 284 9.89 -17.13 -26.04
N GLN A 285 9.11 -16.52 -26.94
CA GLN A 285 8.11 -15.53 -26.55
C GLN A 285 6.97 -16.18 -25.75
N VAL A 286 6.51 -15.50 -24.69
CA VAL A 286 5.39 -15.93 -23.86
C VAL A 286 4.36 -14.81 -23.69
N PRO A 287 3.06 -15.14 -23.56
CA PRO A 287 2.48 -16.48 -23.57
C PRO A 287 2.44 -17.11 -24.98
N PHE A 288 2.67 -18.43 -25.06
CA PHE A 288 2.57 -19.21 -26.30
C PHE A 288 2.09 -20.62 -26.00
N SER A 289 1.38 -21.24 -26.94
CA SER A 289 0.90 -22.62 -26.83
C SER A 289 1.31 -23.42 -28.05
N LYS A 290 2.00 -24.55 -27.84
CA LYS A 290 2.43 -25.47 -28.90
C LYS A 290 1.60 -26.75 -28.79
N MET A 291 0.86 -27.07 -29.85
CA MET A 291 0.09 -28.30 -29.92
C MET A 291 1.00 -29.46 -30.33
N LEU A 292 1.01 -30.52 -29.53
CA LEU A 292 1.78 -31.74 -29.77
C LEU A 292 0.81 -32.91 -29.91
N THR A 293 1.11 -33.83 -30.82
CA THR A 293 0.28 -35.02 -31.07
C THR A 293 1.06 -36.26 -30.66
N PHE A 294 0.49 -37.03 -29.74
CA PHE A 294 1.03 -38.31 -29.29
C PHE A 294 0.06 -39.43 -29.67
N PHE A 295 0.56 -40.48 -30.30
CA PHE A 295 -0.20 -41.68 -30.61
C PHE A 295 0.02 -42.69 -29.50
N ARG A 296 -1.05 -43.02 -28.74
CA ARG A 296 -0.98 -43.88 -27.55
C ARG A 296 -2.23 -44.73 -27.41
N ARG A 297 -2.03 -45.94 -26.87
CA ARG A 297 -3.11 -46.90 -26.55
C ARG A 297 -3.43 -46.98 -25.06
N GLU A 298 -2.51 -46.50 -24.21
CA GLU A 298 -2.60 -46.56 -22.75
C GLU A 298 -2.21 -45.20 -22.13
N PRO A 299 -2.59 -44.95 -20.86
CA PRO A 299 -2.12 -43.78 -20.11
C PRO A 299 -0.60 -43.66 -20.14
N PHE A 300 -0.09 -42.44 -20.25
CA PHE A 300 1.34 -42.18 -20.34
C PHE A 300 1.71 -40.91 -19.57
N THR A 301 2.99 -40.81 -19.20
CA THR A 301 3.52 -39.68 -18.43
C THR A 301 4.51 -38.89 -19.28
N LEU A 302 4.35 -37.57 -19.26
CA LEU A 302 5.29 -36.59 -19.79
C LEU A 302 6.07 -35.97 -18.63
N GLN A 303 7.37 -35.82 -18.78
CA GLN A 303 8.22 -35.07 -17.88
C GLN A 303 8.65 -33.77 -18.55
N ALA A 304 8.36 -32.63 -17.93
CA ALA A 304 8.91 -31.35 -18.37
C ALA A 304 10.20 -31.06 -17.59
N GLN A 305 11.25 -30.66 -18.30
CA GLN A 305 12.52 -30.31 -17.67
C GLN A 305 13.27 -29.22 -18.43
N TYR A 306 14.16 -28.52 -17.73
CA TYR A 306 15.09 -27.57 -18.34
C TYR A 306 16.23 -28.33 -19.03
N THR A 307 16.61 -27.87 -20.23
CA THR A 307 17.70 -28.47 -21.01
C THR A 307 19.08 -27.99 -20.57
N GLN A 308 19.15 -26.77 -20.03
CA GLN A 308 20.37 -26.15 -19.55
C GLN A 308 20.46 -26.23 -18.03
N PRO A 309 21.68 -26.33 -17.46
CA PRO A 309 21.88 -26.25 -16.01
C PRO A 309 21.27 -24.95 -15.49
N SER A 310 20.29 -25.07 -14.59
CA SER A 310 19.74 -23.93 -13.86
C SER A 310 20.53 -23.73 -12.56
N ILE A 311 20.33 -22.58 -11.90
CA ILE A 311 20.90 -22.34 -10.56
C ILE A 311 20.29 -23.32 -9.54
N PHE A 312 19.05 -23.76 -9.77
CA PHE A 312 18.41 -24.80 -8.98
C PHE A 312 18.93 -26.18 -9.42
N PRO A 313 19.36 -27.06 -8.49
CA PRO A 313 20.01 -28.33 -8.84
C PRO A 313 19.12 -29.29 -9.62
N ASP A 314 17.81 -29.21 -9.41
CA ASP A 314 16.86 -30.15 -10.00
C ASP A 314 16.20 -29.53 -11.26
N PRO A 315 16.52 -30.05 -12.46
CA PRO A 315 16.05 -29.53 -13.73
C PRO A 315 14.58 -29.85 -14.02
N ILE A 316 13.95 -30.73 -13.24
CA ILE A 316 12.58 -31.19 -13.49
C ILE A 316 11.59 -30.09 -13.09
N ILE A 317 10.69 -29.76 -14.00
CA ILE A 317 9.58 -28.82 -13.76
C ILE A 317 8.41 -29.58 -13.12
N GLY A 318 8.06 -30.72 -13.72
CA GLY A 318 7.01 -31.58 -13.20
C GLY A 318 6.75 -32.78 -14.10
N HIS A 319 5.91 -33.67 -13.59
CA HIS A 319 5.39 -34.83 -14.31
C HIS A 319 3.90 -34.64 -14.57
N TYR A 320 3.47 -35.00 -15.78
CA TYR A 320 2.10 -34.85 -16.25
C TYR A 320 1.64 -36.21 -16.77
N THR A 321 0.72 -36.86 -16.06
CA THR A 321 0.15 -38.15 -16.45
C THR A 321 -1.19 -37.93 -17.13
N ILE A 322 -1.28 -38.33 -18.39
CA ILE A 322 -2.53 -38.30 -19.16
C ILE A 322 -3.29 -39.58 -18.83
N GLU A 323 -4.41 -39.46 -18.15
CA GLU A 323 -5.24 -40.59 -17.72
C GLU A 323 -6.35 -40.88 -18.74
N ASN A 324 -6.96 -42.07 -18.65
CA ASN A 324 -8.13 -42.47 -19.46
C ASN A 324 -7.93 -42.44 -20.99
N VAL A 325 -6.70 -42.67 -21.45
CA VAL A 325 -6.41 -42.89 -22.87
C VAL A 325 -7.04 -44.22 -23.29
N ASN A 326 -8.10 -44.15 -24.10
CA ASN A 326 -8.77 -45.33 -24.65
C ASN A 326 -8.38 -45.51 -26.13
N PRO A 327 -8.10 -46.73 -26.59
CA PRO A 327 -7.88 -46.99 -28.01
C PRO A 327 -9.14 -46.64 -28.82
N GLY A 328 -8.95 -45.94 -29.94
CA GLY A 328 -10.04 -45.58 -30.85
C GLY A 328 -10.75 -46.82 -31.45
N PRO A 329 -11.98 -46.65 -31.97
CA PRO A 329 -12.82 -47.76 -32.45
C PRO A 329 -12.28 -48.53 -33.67
N GLU A 330 -11.23 -48.03 -34.33
CA GLU A 330 -10.52 -48.74 -35.40
C GLU A 330 -9.03 -48.71 -35.09
N GLY A 331 -8.40 -49.88 -34.93
CA GLY A 331 -6.99 -50.04 -34.56
C GLY A 331 -5.96 -49.60 -35.62
N GLU A 332 -6.22 -48.59 -36.44
CA GLU A 332 -5.29 -48.06 -37.44
C GLU A 332 -5.28 -46.52 -37.51
N CYS A 333 -4.07 -45.95 -37.54
CA CYS A 333 -3.82 -44.54 -37.82
C CYS A 333 -4.20 -44.21 -39.27
N GLN A 334 -5.12 -43.27 -39.47
CA GLN A 334 -5.38 -42.70 -40.79
C GLN A 334 -4.16 -41.89 -41.28
N LYS A 335 -3.46 -42.42 -42.29
CA LYS A 335 -2.50 -41.67 -43.10
C LYS A 335 -3.24 -40.58 -43.90
N LYS A 336 -2.75 -39.33 -43.86
CA LYS A 336 -2.95 -38.40 -44.98
C LYS A 336 -1.67 -38.35 -45.80
N MET A 337 -1.67 -39.02 -46.94
CA MET A 337 -0.77 -38.77 -48.07
C MET A 337 -1.56 -38.00 -49.12
N ASP A 338 -1.00 -36.89 -49.59
CA ASP A 338 -1.49 -36.15 -50.74
C ASP A 338 -1.47 -37.04 -52.00
N THR A 339 -2.64 -37.29 -52.58
CA THR A 339 -2.79 -37.51 -54.02
C THR A 339 -4.13 -36.94 -54.48
N GLU A 340 -4.10 -36.27 -55.64
CA GLU A 340 -5.22 -35.57 -56.27
C GLU A 340 -6.44 -36.47 -56.51
N LYS A 341 -7.51 -36.25 -55.73
CA LYS A 341 -8.96 -36.25 -56.10
C LYS A 341 -9.79 -36.00 -54.83
N PRO A 342 -10.91 -35.25 -54.90
CA PRO A 342 -11.61 -34.82 -53.69
C PRO A 342 -12.42 -35.98 -53.08
N PRO A 343 -12.24 -36.34 -51.80
CA PRO A 343 -13.18 -37.19 -51.09
C PRO A 343 -14.26 -36.34 -50.42
N GLU A 344 -15.44 -36.95 -50.30
CA GLU A 344 -16.62 -36.47 -49.58
C GLU A 344 -16.28 -36.00 -48.15
N THR A 345 -17.05 -35.01 -47.69
CA THR A 345 -16.97 -34.34 -46.38
C THR A 345 -16.54 -35.26 -45.22
N PRO A 346 -15.42 -34.97 -44.53
CA PRO A 346 -15.05 -35.70 -43.33
C PRO A 346 -16.00 -35.32 -42.18
N GLN A 347 -16.59 -36.34 -41.54
CA GLN A 347 -17.31 -36.15 -40.29
C GLN A 347 -16.35 -35.58 -39.22
N PRO A 348 -16.80 -34.65 -38.36
CA PRO A 348 -15.94 -34.11 -37.32
C PRO A 348 -15.61 -35.21 -36.31
N ALA A 349 -14.33 -35.60 -36.24
CA ALA A 349 -13.85 -36.44 -35.16
C ALA A 349 -14.14 -35.76 -33.82
N LYS A 350 -14.81 -36.46 -32.89
CA LYS A 350 -15.06 -35.96 -31.54
C LYS A 350 -13.73 -35.89 -30.78
N THR A 351 -13.24 -34.67 -30.55
CA THR A 351 -12.15 -34.42 -29.60
C THR A 351 -12.70 -34.58 -28.18
N VAL A 352 -12.10 -35.46 -27.38
CA VAL A 352 -12.42 -35.64 -25.96
C VAL A 352 -11.26 -35.08 -25.14
N GLU A 353 -11.57 -34.21 -24.18
CA GLU A 353 -10.57 -33.73 -23.22
C GLU A 353 -10.26 -34.83 -22.21
N LEU A 354 -8.99 -35.21 -22.10
CA LEU A 354 -8.52 -36.21 -21.15
C LEU A 354 -8.02 -35.55 -19.87
N PRO A 355 -8.29 -36.12 -18.69
CA PRO A 355 -7.76 -35.60 -17.44
C PRO A 355 -6.24 -35.74 -17.40
N VAL A 356 -5.57 -34.69 -16.93
CA VAL A 356 -4.11 -34.66 -16.72
C VAL A 356 -3.84 -34.51 -15.23
N LYS A 357 -3.16 -35.51 -14.65
CA LYS A 357 -2.66 -35.42 -13.29
C LYS A 357 -1.28 -34.79 -13.30
N GLU A 358 -1.13 -33.67 -12.61
CA GLU A 358 0.16 -32.97 -12.48
C GLU A 358 0.82 -33.26 -11.13
N VAL A 359 2.14 -33.46 -11.18
CA VAL A 359 3.02 -33.55 -10.01
C VAL A 359 4.12 -32.53 -10.21
N VAL A 360 4.04 -31.44 -9.45
CA VAL A 360 4.90 -30.25 -9.54
C VAL A 360 5.46 -29.92 -8.17
N LYS A 361 6.49 -29.06 -8.13
CA LYS A 361 7.14 -28.63 -6.88
C LYS A 361 6.37 -27.48 -6.22
N ALA A 362 5.13 -27.74 -5.82
CA ALA A 362 4.30 -26.84 -5.02
C ALA A 362 3.79 -27.57 -3.77
N HIS A 363 3.44 -26.80 -2.75
CA HIS A 363 2.79 -27.34 -1.57
C HIS A 363 1.40 -27.87 -1.90
N THR A 364 0.99 -28.94 -1.20
CA THR A 364 -0.39 -29.41 -1.31
C THR A 364 -1.34 -28.44 -0.60
N PRO A 365 -2.64 -28.44 -0.93
CA PRO A 365 -3.62 -27.61 -0.22
C PRO A 365 -3.63 -27.85 1.29
N ASN A 366 -3.34 -29.08 1.74
CA ASN A 366 -3.26 -29.39 3.15
C ASN A 366 -2.02 -28.77 3.82
N ASP A 367 -0.86 -28.82 3.15
CA ASP A 367 0.36 -28.18 3.65
C ASP A 367 0.18 -26.66 3.74
N LEU A 368 -0.44 -26.05 2.73
CA LEU A 368 -0.74 -24.62 2.72
C LEU A 368 -1.66 -24.22 3.88
N ASN A 369 -2.70 -25.01 4.17
CA ASN A 369 -3.59 -24.72 5.30
C ASN A 369 -2.85 -24.70 6.64
N ILE A 370 -1.90 -25.63 6.85
CA ILE A 370 -1.06 -25.67 8.06
C ILE A 370 -0.16 -24.43 8.14
N LEU A 371 0.43 -24.02 7.02
CA LEU A 371 1.27 -22.82 6.96
C LEU A 371 0.47 -21.54 7.22
N VAL A 372 -0.73 -21.41 6.63
CA VAL A 372 -1.64 -20.28 6.86
C VAL A 372 -2.06 -20.19 8.32
N GLU A 373 -2.40 -21.32 8.96
CA GLU A 373 -2.76 -21.33 10.38
C GLU A 373 -1.59 -20.87 11.26
N ARG A 374 -0.37 -21.32 10.95
CA ARG A 374 0.84 -20.90 11.67
C ARG A 374 1.14 -19.41 11.47
N GLU A 375 1.00 -18.88 10.26
CA GLU A 375 1.14 -17.46 9.98
C GLU A 375 0.12 -16.64 10.77
N ALA A 376 -1.15 -17.07 10.80
CA ALA A 376 -2.19 -16.41 11.58
C ALA A 376 -1.87 -16.36 13.09
N GLN A 377 -1.26 -17.42 13.65
CA GLN A 377 -0.80 -17.44 15.04
C GLN A 377 0.33 -16.42 15.29
N MET A 378 1.29 -16.31 14.37
CA MET A 378 2.39 -15.34 14.48
C MET A 378 1.88 -13.90 14.36
N VAL A 379 1.01 -13.61 13.37
CA VAL A 379 0.37 -12.29 13.21
C VAL A 379 -0.45 -11.90 14.44
N GLN A 380 -1.16 -12.86 15.05
CA GLN A 380 -1.90 -12.61 16.29
C GLN A 380 -0.97 -12.30 17.46
N ALA A 381 0.14 -13.04 17.60
CA ALA A 381 1.13 -12.78 18.64
C ALA A 381 1.76 -11.38 18.50
N ASP A 382 2.17 -11.01 17.29
CA ASP A 382 2.73 -9.68 16.99
C ASP A 382 1.73 -8.56 17.28
N LYS A 383 0.46 -8.77 16.92
CA LYS A 383 -0.61 -7.82 17.23
C LYS A 383 -0.81 -7.64 18.73
N LEU A 384 -0.86 -8.73 19.50
CA LEU A 384 -1.02 -8.69 20.95
C LEU A 384 0.16 -8.00 21.63
N GLU A 385 1.38 -8.24 21.15
CA GLU A 385 2.59 -7.59 21.66
C GLU A 385 2.61 -6.09 21.33
N ASN A 386 2.26 -5.71 20.10
CA ASN A 386 2.14 -4.29 19.72
C ASN A 386 1.05 -3.59 20.57
N GLU A 387 -0.10 -4.22 20.78
CA GLU A 387 -1.15 -3.68 21.66
C GLU A 387 -0.68 -3.54 23.12
N ARG A 388 0.17 -4.45 23.61
CA ARG A 388 0.75 -4.40 24.95
C ARG A 388 1.74 -3.24 25.08
N ILE A 389 2.65 -3.08 24.11
CA ILE A 389 3.60 -1.97 24.04
C ILE A 389 2.86 -0.63 23.96
N ASN A 390 1.83 -0.54 23.11
CA ASN A 390 1.01 0.68 23.00
C ASN A 390 0.29 1.00 24.33
N ALA A 391 -0.20 -0.01 25.06
CA ALA A 391 -0.80 0.20 26.38
C ALA A 391 0.22 0.70 27.41
N LYS A 392 1.45 0.17 27.41
CA LYS A 392 2.55 0.67 28.26
C LYS A 392 2.87 2.13 27.93
N ASN A 393 3.08 2.45 26.65
CA ASN A 393 3.38 3.80 26.18
C ASN A 393 2.25 4.78 26.54
N ALA A 394 0.98 4.35 26.50
CA ALA A 394 -0.14 5.19 26.88
C ALA A 394 -0.16 5.54 28.39
N VAL A 395 0.31 4.64 29.26
CA VAL A 395 0.52 4.95 30.68
C VAL A 395 1.64 5.97 30.83
N GLU A 396 2.80 5.71 30.20
CA GLU A 396 3.97 6.59 30.25
C GLU A 396 3.65 8.01 29.75
N GLU A 397 3.01 8.13 28.58
CA GLU A 397 2.57 9.41 28.03
C GLU A 397 1.62 10.15 28.97
N TYR A 398 0.64 9.44 29.55
CA TYR A 398 -0.30 10.06 30.48
C TYR A 398 0.37 10.54 31.77
N VAL A 399 1.35 9.78 32.28
CA VAL A 399 2.14 10.17 33.45
C VAL A 399 2.89 11.47 33.19
N TYR A 400 3.63 11.56 32.08
CA TYR A 400 4.38 12.77 31.72
C TYR A 400 3.46 13.97 31.44
N ASP A 401 2.34 13.76 30.72
CA ASP A 401 1.37 14.81 30.41
C ASP A 401 0.76 15.43 31.68
N ILE A 402 0.23 14.59 32.57
CA ILE A 402 -0.43 15.09 33.78
C ILE A 402 0.58 15.71 34.75
N ARG A 403 1.76 15.12 34.93
CA ARG A 403 2.75 15.62 35.89
C ARG A 403 3.15 17.07 35.61
N GLY A 404 3.39 17.42 34.35
CA GLY A 404 3.68 18.80 33.99
C GLY A 404 2.47 19.72 34.24
N LYS A 405 1.28 19.28 33.82
CA LYS A 405 0.07 20.09 33.86
C LYS A 405 -0.44 20.40 35.26
N ILE A 406 -0.32 19.47 36.23
CA ILE A 406 -0.78 19.69 37.61
C ILE A 406 0.02 20.76 38.36
N HIS A 407 1.21 21.11 37.88
CA HIS A 407 2.06 22.19 38.40
C HIS A 407 2.06 23.44 37.51
N ASP A 408 1.22 23.48 36.48
CA ASP A 408 1.08 24.60 35.57
C ASP A 408 -0.40 24.87 35.30
N GLU A 409 -0.90 24.51 34.12
CA GLU A 409 -2.24 24.89 33.68
C GLU A 409 -3.40 24.29 34.50
N LEU A 410 -3.19 23.16 35.18
CA LEU A 410 -4.20 22.49 36.01
C LEU A 410 -4.08 22.82 37.50
N GLU A 411 -3.04 23.54 37.93
CA GLU A 411 -2.71 23.79 39.34
C GLU A 411 -3.90 24.39 40.11
N LYS A 412 -4.65 25.32 39.48
CA LYS A 412 -5.77 26.02 40.12
C LYS A 412 -7.04 25.18 40.24
N TYR A 413 -7.14 24.06 39.52
CA TYR A 413 -8.35 23.24 39.41
C TYR A 413 -8.29 21.96 40.25
N ILE A 414 -7.27 21.86 41.11
CA ILE A 414 -7.02 20.75 42.03
C ILE A 414 -6.75 21.32 43.43
N SER A 415 -7.12 20.59 44.48
CA SER A 415 -6.75 20.95 45.85
C SER A 415 -5.28 20.60 46.11
N ASP A 416 -4.59 21.30 47.01
CA ASP A 416 -3.20 20.97 47.35
C ASP A 416 -3.05 19.51 47.82
N ALA A 417 -4.00 19.02 48.64
CA ALA A 417 -4.00 17.65 49.13
C ALA A 417 -4.18 16.61 48.00
N ASP A 418 -5.09 16.86 47.05
CA ASP A 418 -5.30 15.96 45.91
C ASP A 418 -4.14 16.03 44.91
N ARG A 419 -3.52 17.20 44.76
CA ARG A 419 -2.32 17.39 43.92
C ARG A 419 -1.15 16.59 44.44
N ASP A 420 -0.86 16.71 45.73
CA ASP A 420 0.25 15.99 46.34
C ASP A 420 0.02 14.48 46.26
N LYS A 421 -1.22 14.02 46.48
CA LYS A 421 -1.60 12.60 46.32
C LYS A 421 -1.43 12.11 44.88
N LEU A 422 -1.91 12.87 43.89
CA LEU A 422 -1.80 12.51 42.48
C LEU A 422 -0.34 12.54 42.02
N SER A 423 0.45 13.51 42.47
CA SER A 423 1.87 13.62 42.17
C SER A 423 2.63 12.39 42.64
N ILE A 424 2.41 11.95 43.89
CA ILE A 424 3.03 10.72 44.43
C ILE A 424 2.63 9.51 43.58
N GLN A 425 1.34 9.38 43.23
CA GLN A 425 0.88 8.24 42.43
C GLN A 425 1.47 8.23 41.01
N LEU A 426 1.68 9.40 40.40
CA LEU A 426 2.33 9.53 39.09
C LEU A 426 3.82 9.16 39.18
N GLU A 427 4.51 9.55 40.23
CA GLU A 427 5.90 9.16 40.51
C GLU A 427 6.04 7.66 40.77
N ASP A 428 5.18 7.10 41.64
CA ASP A 428 5.14 5.65 41.89
C ASP A 428 4.85 4.85 40.61
N THR A 429 3.97 5.36 39.74
CA THR A 429 3.64 4.68 38.48
C THR A 429 4.78 4.76 37.47
N GLU A 430 5.52 5.88 37.42
CA GLU A 430 6.73 5.98 36.60
C GLU A 430 7.82 5.03 37.08
N ASN A 431 8.12 5.03 38.39
CA ASN A 431 9.11 4.11 38.96
C ASN A 431 8.72 2.65 38.68
N TRP A 432 7.44 2.33 38.85
CA TRP A 432 6.91 1.01 38.52
C TRP A 432 7.13 0.65 37.03
N LEU A 433 6.92 1.57 36.08
CA LEU A 433 7.13 1.30 34.65
C LEU A 433 8.57 0.90 34.29
N TYR A 434 9.56 1.40 35.05
CA TYR A 434 10.98 1.11 34.86
C TYR A 434 11.49 -0.08 35.70
N GLU A 435 10.64 -0.65 36.56
CA GLU A 435 10.97 -1.80 37.41
C GLU A 435 10.00 -2.97 37.13
N GLU A 436 9.10 -3.28 38.07
CA GLU A 436 8.18 -4.42 37.99
C GLU A 436 7.20 -4.34 36.82
N GLY A 437 6.93 -3.13 36.33
CA GLY A 437 6.03 -2.82 35.24
C GLY A 437 6.70 -2.87 33.86
N GLU A 438 7.97 -3.28 33.73
CA GLU A 438 8.63 -3.30 32.43
C GLU A 438 7.97 -4.29 31.46
N ASP A 439 7.59 -5.47 31.97
CA ASP A 439 7.05 -6.58 31.19
C ASP A 439 5.74 -7.15 31.76
N CYS A 440 4.75 -6.29 31.93
CA CYS A 440 3.42 -6.69 32.38
C CYS A 440 2.46 -7.07 31.24
N LYS A 441 1.40 -7.81 31.60
CA LYS A 441 0.28 -8.09 30.69
C LYS A 441 -0.46 -6.80 30.35
N LYS A 442 -1.00 -6.70 29.13
CA LYS A 442 -1.78 -5.55 28.62
C LYS A 442 -2.81 -5.02 29.63
N GLN A 443 -3.59 -5.91 30.25
CA GLN A 443 -4.65 -5.51 31.19
C GLN A 443 -4.12 -4.70 32.37
N VAL A 444 -2.92 -5.01 32.87
CA VAL A 444 -2.30 -4.30 34.00
C VAL A 444 -2.02 -2.84 33.65
N TYR A 445 -1.52 -2.56 32.44
CA TYR A 445 -1.33 -1.20 31.97
C TYR A 445 -2.65 -0.44 31.81
N LEU A 446 -3.69 -1.12 31.30
CA LEU A 446 -5.02 -0.52 31.16
C LEU A 446 -5.64 -0.16 32.51
N ASP A 447 -5.50 -1.04 33.50
CA ASP A 447 -6.02 -0.81 34.85
C ASP A 447 -5.27 0.36 35.52
N LYS A 448 -3.94 0.39 35.41
CA LYS A 448 -3.10 1.51 35.88
C LYS A 448 -3.50 2.84 35.23
N LEU A 449 -3.69 2.84 33.90
CA LEU A 449 -4.14 4.03 33.18
C LEU A 449 -5.53 4.48 33.64
N ALA A 450 -6.46 3.55 33.86
CA ALA A 450 -7.80 3.84 34.33
C ALA A 450 -7.79 4.47 35.74
N ASP A 451 -6.96 3.95 36.64
CA ASP A 451 -6.79 4.47 38.00
C ASP A 451 -6.24 5.90 38.00
N LEU A 452 -5.26 6.19 37.12
CA LEU A 452 -4.72 7.53 36.94
C LEU A 452 -5.76 8.49 36.31
N LYS A 453 -6.49 8.02 35.30
CA LYS A 453 -7.56 8.80 34.64
C LYS A 453 -8.71 9.14 35.57
N LYS A 454 -9.05 8.25 36.49
CA LYS A 454 -10.09 8.49 37.50
C LYS A 454 -9.84 9.75 38.32
N GLN A 455 -8.56 10.12 38.53
CA GLN A 455 -8.17 11.31 39.27
C GLN A 455 -7.83 12.48 38.35
N GLY A 456 -7.13 12.24 37.24
CA GLY A 456 -6.68 13.31 36.33
C GLY A 456 -7.77 13.89 35.41
N GLU A 457 -8.67 13.06 34.88
CA GLU A 457 -9.71 13.51 33.93
C GLU A 457 -10.74 14.48 34.55
N PRO A 458 -11.18 14.32 35.81
CA PRO A 458 -12.02 15.33 36.46
C PRO A 458 -11.34 16.71 36.51
N ILE A 459 -10.04 16.78 36.74
CA ILE A 459 -9.30 18.05 36.83
C ILE A 459 -9.23 18.72 35.45
N LYS A 460 -8.90 17.95 34.41
CA LYS A 460 -8.95 18.41 33.01
C LYS A 460 -10.35 18.91 32.63
N THR A 461 -11.38 18.19 33.06
CA THR A 461 -12.77 18.56 32.82
C THR A 461 -13.12 19.87 33.52
N ARG A 462 -12.74 20.07 34.78
CA ARG A 462 -12.96 21.34 35.50
C ARG A 462 -12.38 22.53 34.77
N LYS A 463 -11.13 22.43 34.29
CA LYS A 463 -10.51 23.49 33.48
C LYS A 463 -11.31 23.76 32.21
N ARG A 464 -11.57 22.71 31.42
CA ARG A 464 -12.30 22.84 30.15
C ARG A 464 -13.68 23.48 30.34
N GLU A 465 -14.46 22.99 31.32
CA GLU A 465 -15.78 23.56 31.61
C GLU A 465 -15.65 25.02 32.06
N ARG A 466 -14.65 25.39 32.87
CA ARG A 466 -14.43 26.79 33.27
C ARG A 466 -14.11 27.72 32.09
N ASP A 467 -13.41 27.20 31.09
CA ASP A 467 -13.04 27.95 29.88
C ASP A 467 -14.24 28.07 28.91
N ASP A 468 -15.06 27.01 28.78
CA ASP A 468 -16.17 26.93 27.83
C ASP A 468 -17.48 27.57 28.34
N LEU A 469 -17.71 27.54 29.65
CA LEU A 469 -18.99 27.95 30.25
C LEU A 469 -19.34 29.44 30.04
N PRO A 470 -18.40 30.42 30.13
CA PRO A 470 -18.69 31.81 29.84
C PRO A 470 -19.28 32.01 28.43
N ARG A 471 -18.69 31.34 27.43
CA ARG A 471 -19.16 31.38 26.05
C ARG A 471 -20.55 30.76 25.91
N ALA A 472 -20.82 29.65 26.58
CA ALA A 472 -22.13 29.02 26.56
C ALA A 472 -23.22 29.94 27.15
N PHE A 473 -22.93 30.62 28.26
CA PHE A 473 -23.84 31.60 28.86
C PHE A 473 -24.03 32.84 27.99
N GLU A 474 -22.99 33.36 27.32
CA GLU A 474 -23.13 34.45 26.37
C GLU A 474 -24.07 34.09 25.21
N ILE A 475 -23.94 32.86 24.67
CA ILE A 475 -24.79 32.37 23.59
C ILE A 475 -26.26 32.26 24.04
N LEU A 476 -26.53 31.71 25.22
CA LEU A 476 -27.88 31.63 25.79
C LEU A 476 -28.45 33.03 26.07
N SER A 477 -27.67 33.89 26.74
CA SER A 477 -28.08 35.25 27.09
C SER A 477 -28.36 36.10 25.84
N GLY A 478 -27.54 35.94 24.79
CA GLY A 478 -27.77 36.58 23.50
C GLY A 478 -29.09 36.17 22.85
N SER A 479 -29.45 34.87 22.93
CA SER A 479 -30.74 34.36 22.45
C SER A 479 -31.92 34.96 23.24
N VAL A 480 -31.83 34.97 24.57
CA VAL A 480 -32.84 35.59 25.45
C VAL A 480 -33.01 37.08 25.14
N GLN A 481 -31.92 37.83 24.96
CA GLN A 481 -31.96 39.25 24.61
C GLN A 481 -32.55 39.52 23.22
N LEU A 482 -32.23 38.69 22.23
CA LEU A 482 -32.77 38.83 20.88
C LEU A 482 -34.30 38.66 20.88
N ILE A 483 -34.79 37.67 21.60
CA ILE A 483 -36.22 37.44 21.74
C ILE A 483 -36.86 38.57 22.56
N ARG A 484 -36.24 39.03 23.65
CA ARG A 484 -36.73 40.18 24.43
C ARG A 484 -36.91 41.42 23.56
N LYS A 485 -35.94 41.74 22.70
CA LYS A 485 -36.07 42.83 21.71
C LYS A 485 -37.24 42.62 20.75
N ALA A 486 -37.51 41.39 20.32
CA ALA A 486 -38.66 41.10 19.45
C ALA A 486 -40.00 41.28 20.17
N VAL A 487 -40.08 40.96 21.47
CA VAL A 487 -41.26 41.24 22.31
C VAL A 487 -41.44 42.75 22.51
N ASP A 488 -40.36 43.50 22.70
CA ASP A 488 -40.43 44.96 22.83
C ASP A 488 -40.93 45.63 21.53
N LEU A 489 -40.49 45.14 20.36
CA LEU A 489 -40.99 45.58 19.05
C LEU A 489 -42.48 45.25 18.86
N PHE A 490 -42.93 44.08 19.33
CA PHE A 490 -44.37 43.75 19.36
C PHE A 490 -45.16 44.77 20.19
N LYS A 491 -44.67 45.12 21.39
CA LYS A 491 -45.31 46.12 22.28
C LYS A 491 -45.33 47.52 21.67
N GLN A 492 -44.36 47.85 20.82
CA GLN A 492 -44.29 49.11 20.07
C GLN A 492 -45.18 49.12 18.82
N GLY A 493 -45.86 48.01 18.49
CA GLY A 493 -46.76 47.92 17.35
C GLY A 493 -46.04 47.74 16.00
N ASP A 494 -44.81 47.23 16.02
CA ASP A 494 -44.01 46.98 14.81
C ASP A 494 -44.78 46.10 13.82
N GLU A 495 -44.78 46.50 12.54
CA GLU A 495 -45.52 45.80 11.49
C GLU A 495 -45.15 44.32 11.38
N LYS A 496 -43.93 43.92 11.76
CA LYS A 496 -43.47 42.54 11.69
C LYS A 496 -44.12 41.62 12.72
N TYR A 497 -44.58 42.14 13.86
CA TYR A 497 -45.04 41.31 14.97
C TYR A 497 -46.51 41.57 15.36
N ASN A 498 -47.13 42.65 14.88
CA ASN A 498 -48.50 43.07 15.23
C ASN A 498 -49.61 42.03 14.98
N HIS A 499 -49.36 40.96 14.22
CA HIS A 499 -50.29 39.86 13.95
C HIS A 499 -50.24 38.71 14.96
N LEU A 500 -49.33 38.76 15.94
CA LEU A 500 -49.20 37.76 17.00
C LEU A 500 -50.28 37.93 18.08
N GLU A 501 -50.77 36.80 18.62
CA GLU A 501 -51.77 36.82 19.68
C GLU A 501 -51.14 37.27 21.01
N ALA A 502 -51.73 38.27 21.67
CA ALA A 502 -51.20 38.84 22.91
C ALA A 502 -50.94 37.79 24.01
N ALA A 503 -51.83 36.80 24.16
CA ALA A 503 -51.66 35.70 25.13
C ALA A 503 -50.46 34.78 24.80
N GLN A 504 -50.12 34.62 23.52
CA GLN A 504 -48.95 33.85 23.11
C GLN A 504 -47.65 34.63 23.38
N VAL A 505 -47.67 35.96 23.20
CA VAL A 505 -46.52 36.83 23.51
C VAL A 505 -46.29 36.95 25.01
N GLU A 506 -47.35 37.00 25.82
CA GLU A 506 -47.25 36.96 27.29
C GLU A 506 -46.57 35.67 27.79
N LYS A 507 -46.86 34.53 27.14
CA LYS A 507 -46.17 33.25 27.41
C LYS A 507 -44.68 33.32 27.08
N VAL A 508 -44.30 34.01 26.01
CA VAL A 508 -42.89 34.23 25.63
C VAL A 508 -42.19 35.15 26.63
N GLU A 509 -42.87 36.19 27.11
CA GLU A 509 -42.35 37.12 28.13
C GLU A 509 -42.06 36.38 29.45
N LYS A 510 -42.99 35.55 29.91
CA LYS A 510 -42.76 34.70 31.09
C LYS A 510 -41.59 33.73 30.90
N ALA A 511 -41.46 33.12 29.72
CA ALA A 511 -40.33 32.23 29.42
C ALA A 511 -38.98 32.97 29.40
N ILE A 512 -38.97 34.23 28.97
CA ILE A 512 -37.78 35.10 29.00
C ILE A 512 -37.37 35.39 30.46
N GLU A 513 -38.32 35.75 31.32
CA GLU A 513 -38.04 36.02 32.75
C GLU A 513 -37.54 34.76 33.45
N GLU A 514 -38.23 33.64 33.30
CA GLU A 514 -37.83 32.35 33.88
C GLU A 514 -36.42 31.93 33.44
N LYS A 515 -36.07 32.14 32.17
CA LYS A 515 -34.75 31.76 31.66
C LYS A 515 -33.65 32.76 32.05
N GLN A 516 -33.97 34.06 32.16
CA GLN A 516 -33.05 35.06 32.68
C GLN A 516 -32.72 34.79 34.15
N ASP A 517 -33.73 34.51 34.98
CA ASP A 517 -33.55 34.15 36.39
C ASP A 517 -32.70 32.88 36.53
N TRP A 518 -32.91 31.91 35.63
CA TRP A 518 -32.10 30.70 35.58
C TRP A 518 -30.63 31.01 35.27
N VAL A 519 -30.36 31.87 34.28
CA VAL A 519 -29.00 32.30 33.92
C VAL A 519 -28.34 33.02 35.09
N ASP A 520 -29.01 34.00 35.68
CA ASP A 520 -28.46 34.82 36.78
C ASP A 520 -28.18 33.95 38.01
N LYS A 521 -29.08 33.02 38.35
CA LYS A 521 -28.88 32.04 39.42
C LYS A 521 -27.65 31.17 39.17
N HIS A 522 -27.51 30.59 37.98
CA HIS A 522 -26.41 29.66 37.71
C HIS A 522 -25.07 30.38 37.53
N LEU A 523 -25.06 31.61 36.99
CA LEU A 523 -23.86 32.44 36.93
C LEU A 523 -23.38 32.82 38.34
N GLY A 524 -24.32 33.16 39.23
CA GLY A 524 -24.03 33.38 40.65
C GLY A 524 -23.42 32.14 41.31
N LEU A 525 -24.02 30.96 41.10
CA LEU A 525 -23.50 29.70 41.62
C LEU A 525 -22.09 29.41 41.10
N VAL A 526 -21.86 29.50 39.78
CA VAL A 526 -20.55 29.28 39.13
C VAL A 526 -19.48 30.22 39.69
N SER A 527 -19.81 31.50 39.89
CA SER A 527 -18.88 32.49 40.44
C SER A 527 -18.48 32.20 41.90
N SER A 528 -19.38 31.55 42.67
CA SER A 528 -19.15 31.20 44.08
C SER A 528 -18.49 29.83 44.28
N THR A 529 -18.54 28.94 43.27
CA THR A 529 -17.93 27.61 43.34
C THR A 529 -16.40 27.71 43.30
N ALA A 530 -15.72 27.06 44.24
CA ALA A 530 -14.25 26.99 44.24
C ALA A 530 -13.70 26.33 42.97
N LEU A 531 -12.52 26.76 42.50
CA LEU A 531 -11.93 26.32 41.22
C LEU A 531 -11.66 24.80 41.17
N HIS A 532 -11.39 24.18 42.31
CA HIS A 532 -11.14 22.75 42.45
C HIS A 532 -12.41 21.90 42.61
N ASN A 533 -13.60 22.51 42.65
CA ASN A 533 -14.87 21.80 42.71
C ASN A 533 -15.53 21.75 41.34
N ASP A 534 -16.29 20.69 41.11
CA ASP A 534 -17.09 20.53 39.90
C ASP A 534 -18.13 21.65 39.82
N LEU A 535 -18.32 22.21 38.62
CA LEU A 535 -19.29 23.26 38.40
C LEU A 535 -20.72 22.70 38.51
N PRO A 536 -21.68 23.50 39.01
CA PRO A 536 -23.07 23.07 39.19
C PRO A 536 -23.81 22.84 37.87
N VAL A 537 -23.26 23.33 36.76
CA VAL A 537 -23.80 23.18 35.40
C VAL A 537 -22.65 23.08 34.40
N THR A 538 -22.83 22.28 33.35
CA THR A 538 -21.85 22.14 32.25
C THR A 538 -22.21 23.00 31.05
N ALA A 539 -21.23 23.30 30.18
CA ALA A 539 -21.46 24.08 28.97
C ALA A 539 -22.50 23.41 28.05
N SER A 540 -22.46 22.07 27.96
CA SER A 540 -23.44 21.28 27.22
C SER A 540 -24.87 21.43 27.77
N GLN A 541 -25.03 21.45 29.10
CA GLN A 541 -26.33 21.67 29.72
C GLN A 541 -26.88 23.07 29.43
N VAL A 542 -26.04 24.11 29.51
CA VAL A 542 -26.44 25.49 29.16
C VAL A 542 -26.91 25.60 27.71
N LEU A 543 -26.21 24.94 26.77
CA LEU A 543 -26.61 24.92 25.36
C LEU A 543 -27.89 24.12 25.13
N SER A 544 -28.13 23.05 25.88
CA SER A 544 -29.39 22.30 25.86
C SER A 544 -30.57 23.16 26.35
N GLU A 545 -30.35 23.95 27.41
CA GLU A 545 -31.34 24.90 27.92
C GLU A 545 -31.68 25.99 26.91
N LYS A 546 -30.70 26.47 26.12
CA LYS A 546 -30.95 27.34 24.96
C LYS A 546 -31.85 26.67 23.93
N GLY A 547 -31.53 25.43 23.52
CA GLY A 547 -32.34 24.70 22.55
C GLY A 547 -33.79 24.54 23.01
N THR A 548 -33.98 24.24 24.30
CA THR A 548 -35.30 24.13 24.93
C THR A 548 -36.05 25.47 24.93
N PHE A 549 -35.37 26.56 25.28
CA PHE A 549 -35.94 27.91 25.26
C PHE A 549 -36.32 28.35 23.83
N GLU A 550 -35.43 28.16 22.85
CA GLU A 550 -35.67 28.51 21.45
C GLU A 550 -36.80 27.67 20.83
N ALA A 551 -36.90 26.38 21.17
CA ALA A 551 -37.98 25.52 20.71
C ALA A 551 -39.35 25.97 21.23
N LEU A 552 -39.42 26.55 22.43
CA LEU A 552 -40.65 27.10 23.01
C LEU A 552 -41.06 28.41 22.32
N VAL A 553 -40.08 29.27 22.01
CA VAL A 553 -40.35 30.66 21.66
C VAL A 553 -40.35 30.92 20.15
N ASN A 554 -39.47 30.27 19.38
CA ASN A 554 -39.37 30.49 17.93
C ASN A 554 -40.66 30.18 17.16
N PRO A 555 -41.45 29.13 17.48
CA PRO A 555 -42.72 28.88 16.80
C PRO A 555 -43.74 30.01 16.98
N ILE A 556 -43.68 30.72 18.10
CA ILE A 556 -44.57 31.83 18.41
C ILE A 556 -44.07 33.09 17.70
N MET A 557 -42.80 33.45 17.90
CA MET A 557 -42.24 34.71 17.41
C MET A 557 -42.01 34.74 15.89
N ASN A 558 -41.90 33.59 15.24
CA ASN A 558 -41.72 33.48 13.79
C ASN A 558 -42.99 33.01 13.05
N LYS A 559 -44.16 33.05 13.70
CA LYS A 559 -45.45 32.72 13.05
C LYS A 559 -45.65 33.68 11.86
N PRO A 560 -45.86 33.20 10.62
CA PRO A 560 -46.01 34.07 9.45
C PRO A 560 -47.33 34.86 9.49
N LYS A 561 -47.34 36.05 8.89
CA LYS A 561 -48.55 36.86 8.73
C LYS A 561 -49.64 36.09 7.97
N PRO A 562 -50.93 36.18 8.37
CA PRO A 562 -52.02 35.64 7.57
C PRO A 562 -52.01 36.27 6.18
N LYS A 563 -52.14 35.46 5.11
CA LYS A 563 -52.25 36.00 3.74
C LYS A 563 -53.54 36.87 3.64
N PRO A 564 -53.50 38.06 3.00
CA PRO A 564 -54.68 38.89 2.80
C PRO A 564 -55.78 38.13 2.03
N LYS A 565 -57.04 38.21 2.48
CA LYS A 565 -58.20 37.76 1.70
C LYS A 565 -58.35 38.66 0.48
N VAL A 566 -58.34 38.07 -0.72
CA VAL A 566 -58.76 38.74 -1.96
C VAL A 566 -60.29 38.84 -1.92
N GLU A 567 -60.84 40.05 -2.03
CA GLU A 567 -62.27 40.30 -2.26
C GLU A 567 -62.63 39.91 -3.70
N GLU A 568 -63.62 39.04 -3.86
CA GLU A 568 -64.27 38.78 -5.15
C GLU A 568 -65.29 39.89 -5.47
N PRO A 569 -65.35 40.44 -6.69
CA PRO A 569 -66.35 41.43 -7.07
C PRO A 569 -67.72 40.79 -7.39
N PRO A 570 -68.83 41.56 -7.33
CA PRO A 570 -70.20 41.06 -7.54
C PRO A 570 -70.51 40.72 -9.01
N PRO A 571 -71.56 39.92 -9.28
CA PRO A 571 -71.68 39.11 -10.48
C PRO A 571 -72.19 39.91 -11.69
N ALA A 572 -71.68 39.56 -12.88
CA ALA A 572 -72.31 39.89 -14.15
C ALA A 572 -72.38 38.64 -15.04
N ASP A 573 -73.50 38.53 -15.72
CA ASP A 573 -74.05 37.37 -16.41
C ASP A 573 -73.22 36.75 -17.53
N LYS A 574 -73.54 35.48 -17.78
CA LYS A 574 -73.05 34.61 -18.85
C LYS A 574 -73.35 35.18 -20.25
N GLU A 575 -72.40 35.03 -21.15
CA GLU A 575 -72.48 34.46 -22.52
C GLU A 575 -71.13 34.71 -23.19
N GLY A 576 -70.41 33.81 -23.84
CA GLY A 576 -70.54 32.40 -24.18
C GLY A 576 -69.36 32.05 -25.10
N GLY A 577 -69.05 30.76 -25.26
CA GLY A 577 -68.40 30.25 -26.48
C GLY A 577 -66.92 29.82 -26.43
N LYS A 578 -66.70 28.55 -26.04
CA LYS A 578 -65.91 27.49 -26.71
C LYS A 578 -64.55 27.83 -27.38
N LYS A 579 -63.48 27.10 -27.01
CA LYS A 579 -63.00 25.87 -27.70
C LYS A 579 -61.80 25.20 -26.98
N ALA A 580 -61.83 23.85 -26.98
CA ALA A 580 -60.79 22.80 -27.09
C ALA A 580 -59.28 23.21 -26.99
N GLU A 581 -58.33 22.42 -26.47
CA GLU A 581 -58.19 20.98 -26.17
C GLU A 581 -56.84 20.79 -25.42
N GLY A 582 -56.66 19.70 -24.65
CA GLY A 582 -55.32 19.23 -24.25
C GLY A 582 -55.17 18.54 -22.88
N GLU A 583 -55.42 17.22 -22.86
CA GLU A 583 -54.72 16.13 -22.11
C GLU A 583 -54.49 16.23 -20.59
N GLN A 584 -55.17 15.38 -19.78
CA GLN A 584 -54.73 14.08 -19.21
C GLN A 584 -53.71 14.24 -18.05
N SER A 585 -53.79 13.56 -16.90
CA SER A 585 -54.53 12.35 -16.50
C SER A 585 -54.64 12.24 -14.98
N ASN A 586 -55.65 11.49 -14.55
CA ASN A 586 -56.04 11.15 -13.18
C ASN A 586 -54.96 10.49 -12.30
N GLY A 587 -55.15 10.62 -10.98
CA GLY A 587 -54.49 9.85 -9.91
C GLY A 587 -54.84 8.35 -9.92
N PRO A 588 -54.75 7.58 -8.81
CA PRO A 588 -55.15 7.99 -7.44
C PRO A 588 -54.32 7.37 -6.28
N LYS A 589 -54.69 7.82 -5.06
CA LYS A 589 -54.70 7.19 -3.72
C LYS A 589 -53.56 6.28 -3.22
N VAL A 590 -53.33 6.52 -1.92
CA VAL A 590 -52.28 6.06 -1.00
C VAL A 590 -52.66 4.75 -0.33
N ASP A 591 -51.69 3.85 -0.15
CA ASP A 591 -51.61 2.93 0.99
C ASP A 591 -50.13 2.71 1.40
N GLU A 592 -49.97 2.67 2.72
CA GLU A 592 -49.01 1.98 3.60
C GLU A 592 -47.49 1.80 3.30
N GLU A 593 -46.78 1.97 4.42
CA GLU A 593 -45.55 1.28 4.88
C GLU A 593 -44.14 1.71 4.42
N GLN A 594 -43.37 1.98 5.49
CA GLN A 594 -42.00 1.52 5.72
C GLN A 594 -40.78 2.21 5.05
N GLN A 595 -39.76 2.31 5.92
CA GLN A 595 -38.33 2.16 5.68
C GLN A 595 -37.43 3.38 5.43
N GLN A 596 -36.55 3.55 6.43
CA GLN A 596 -35.09 3.56 6.32
C GLN A 596 -34.39 4.76 5.69
N GLN A 597 -33.69 5.43 6.61
CA GLN A 597 -32.41 6.10 6.48
C GLN A 597 -31.49 5.54 5.37
N GLN A 598 -31.12 6.42 4.44
CA GLN A 598 -29.78 6.46 3.85
C GLN A 598 -29.29 7.91 3.79
N GLN A 599 -28.05 8.11 4.24
CA GLN A 599 -27.27 9.35 4.20
C GLN A 599 -26.97 9.80 2.76
N PRO A 600 -26.79 11.10 2.51
CA PRO A 600 -25.98 11.59 1.40
C PRO A 600 -24.56 11.97 1.83
N GLN A 601 -23.65 11.63 0.92
CA GLN A 601 -22.20 11.76 0.94
C GLN A 601 -21.66 13.19 0.98
N GLN A 602 -20.49 13.31 1.59
CA GLN A 602 -19.54 14.42 1.46
C GLN A 602 -18.94 14.47 0.05
N THR A 603 -18.71 15.67 -0.46
CA THR A 603 -17.76 15.95 -1.56
C THR A 603 -16.66 16.90 -1.08
N PRO A 604 -15.43 16.82 -1.64
CA PRO A 604 -14.23 17.44 -1.09
C PRO A 604 -13.89 18.79 -1.75
N ASN A 605 -13.38 19.71 -0.95
CA ASN A 605 -12.90 21.03 -1.39
C ASN A 605 -11.43 20.99 -1.87
N ASN A 606 -11.14 21.83 -2.87
CA ASN A 606 -9.87 22.01 -3.58
C ASN A 606 -8.79 22.79 -2.76
N PRO A 607 -7.51 22.78 -3.23
CA PRO A 607 -6.32 23.16 -2.45
C PRO A 607 -5.94 24.66 -2.51
N PRO A 608 -5.02 25.15 -1.63
CA PRO A 608 -4.61 26.56 -1.59
C PRO A 608 -3.41 26.90 -2.49
N GLU A 609 -3.40 28.11 -3.04
CA GLU A 609 -2.29 28.74 -3.79
C GLU A 609 -1.20 29.34 -2.85
N PRO A 610 0.05 29.53 -3.34
CA PRO A 610 1.20 29.92 -2.52
C PRO A 610 1.40 31.45 -2.45
N MET A 611 1.90 31.94 -1.31
CA MET A 611 2.40 33.32 -1.16
C MET A 611 3.93 33.37 -1.34
N ASP A 612 4.37 34.27 -2.21
CA ASP A 612 5.74 34.77 -2.34
C ASP A 612 6.15 35.56 -1.09
N VAL A 613 7.42 35.40 -0.66
CA VAL A 613 8.14 36.42 0.11
C VAL A 613 9.63 36.37 -0.26
N ASP A 614 10.19 37.56 -0.48
CA ASP A 614 11.61 37.89 -0.74
C ASP A 614 12.62 37.30 0.26
#